data_AF-A0A537KIN9-F1
#
_entry.id   AF-A0A537KIN9-F1
#
_cell.length_a   1.000
_cell.length_b   1.000
_cell.length_c   1.000
_cell.angle_alpha   90.00
_cell.angle_beta   90.00
_cell.angle_gamma   90.00
#
_symmetry.space_group_name_H-M   'P 1'
#
loop_
_entity.id
_entity.type
_entity.pdbx_description
1 polymer ?
#
loop_
_entity_poly.entity_id
_entity_poly.type
_entity_poly.pdbx_seq_one_letter_code
_entity_poly.pdbx_strand_id
1 'polypeptide(L)'
;MKKITTSLFFVIVSTILFAQNVKKIENLKDGWDLSYTYTGEVKDGKPNGMGVAKYKSGNAVRYVGNFQNGMYNGKGTMFFKEGAFLTGEWKNGKLNGKGSFLSESGILYIGNFVNGVKEGKGILFYKDNGMIMGGFSNDKLNGRGFQIFADGSIVSDVNYKDDKRNGTGYQYEIKSKKLYEGEWSDGKWVQSATPAFTSFLKSSSLSAEATEDHILAGPTNKDNFLIDSSYYFDLKKQKRYFGYYVDGHLKNGVIIGDSTRFWGAIGDKGASGYCYDFKYKNFYTEGNYTNDLLNGQILDIDLAKQSAYYGGAINGEFTGKTYFFNDNGTMFVGDYIKGRMNGNGYRLETNGTLTVGIWENGQVKKLTSVTTPAGEIIPGNPKNFMEGLNIAIKSYPDVFDNIYGSLVDDEDVISEMEEIDEDDALTFTYSLVNIPGSIGKNLIAEDYDENTFYYAKFLQTSDAAKAKAKYNELATQLQSAVISNSFFPGKIKLTGKIIPPDISKDKTESEFVLSEKSKDFEDFKIYLRLRKSSNDYVVEILLGEKTEDF
;
A
#
# COMPACT_ATOMS: atom_id res chain seq x y z
N MET A 1 3.74 -53.37 -12.56
CA MET A 1 3.76 -53.29 -11.07
C MET A 1 4.96 -52.42 -10.71
N LYS A 2 4.91 -51.24 -10.09
CA LYS A 2 3.90 -50.50 -9.32
C LYS A 2 3.76 -49.07 -9.86
N LYS A 3 2.60 -48.48 -9.56
CA LYS A 3 2.01 -47.25 -10.08
C LYS A 3 2.85 -45.98 -9.87
N ILE A 4 3.09 -45.23 -10.95
CA ILE A 4 3.26 -43.77 -10.93
C ILE A 4 1.96 -43.21 -11.48
N THR A 5 1.13 -42.61 -10.63
CA THR A 5 -0.11 -41.94 -11.05
C THR A 5 0.09 -40.42 -10.97
N THR A 6 0.12 -39.82 -12.16
CA THR A 6 -0.55 -38.57 -12.55
C THR A 6 -0.22 -37.31 -11.75
N SER A 7 0.65 -36.47 -12.31
CA SER A 7 0.64 -35.02 -12.10
C SER A 7 0.53 -34.33 -13.45
N LEU A 8 -0.72 -34.08 -13.85
CA LEU A 8 -1.10 -33.26 -14.99
C LEU A 8 -2.32 -32.44 -14.56
N PHE A 9 -2.32 -31.15 -14.90
CA PHE A 9 -3.44 -30.20 -14.81
C PHE A 9 -3.93 -29.76 -13.42
N PHE A 10 -3.41 -28.64 -12.92
CA PHE A 10 -4.18 -27.63 -12.15
C PHE A 10 -3.46 -26.28 -12.14
N VAL A 11 -3.41 -25.57 -13.29
CA VAL A 11 -3.06 -24.12 -13.34
C VAL A 11 -4.03 -23.30 -14.20
N ILE A 12 -5.04 -23.91 -14.81
CA ILE A 12 -6.08 -23.16 -15.53
C ILE A 12 -7.40 -23.36 -14.78
N VAL A 13 -7.72 -22.40 -13.91
CA VAL A 13 -9.03 -21.77 -13.62
C VAL A 13 -8.90 -21.09 -12.25
N SER A 14 -8.45 -19.84 -12.24
CA SER A 14 -8.67 -18.91 -11.11
C SER A 14 -8.75 -17.46 -11.60
N THR A 15 -8.19 -17.16 -12.77
CA THR A 15 -8.17 -15.82 -13.39
C THR A 15 -9.50 -15.33 -13.97
N ILE A 16 -10.61 -16.06 -13.81
CA ILE A 16 -11.96 -15.61 -14.26
C ILE A 16 -12.89 -15.27 -13.06
N LEU A 17 -12.49 -15.55 -11.82
CA LEU A 17 -13.39 -15.43 -10.66
C LEU A 17 -13.37 -14.08 -9.93
N PHE A 18 -12.39 -13.20 -10.19
CA PHE A 18 -12.38 -11.88 -9.56
C PHE A 18 -13.57 -11.02 -10.02
N ALA A 19 -14.03 -11.17 -11.27
CA ALA A 19 -15.12 -10.36 -11.79
C ALA A 19 -16.53 -10.86 -11.40
N GLN A 20 -16.69 -12.14 -11.02
CA GLN A 20 -18.03 -12.75 -10.89
C GLN A 20 -18.65 -12.65 -9.48
N ASN A 21 -17.88 -12.27 -8.45
CA ASN A 21 -18.35 -12.28 -7.05
C ASN A 21 -18.21 -10.95 -6.31
N VAL A 22 -17.94 -9.84 -7.01
CA VAL A 22 -18.01 -8.51 -6.38
C VAL A 22 -19.49 -8.13 -6.27
N LYS A 23 -20.03 -8.15 -5.05
CA LYS A 23 -21.40 -7.71 -4.76
C LYS A 23 -21.37 -6.59 -3.73
N LYS A 24 -22.03 -5.47 -4.05
CA LYS A 24 -22.42 -4.49 -3.05
C LYS A 24 -23.48 -5.14 -2.15
N ILE A 25 -23.16 -5.39 -0.88
CA ILE A 25 -24.17 -5.82 0.08
C ILE A 25 -24.55 -4.60 0.91
N GLU A 26 -25.72 -4.04 0.63
CA GLU A 26 -26.28 -2.95 1.41
C GLU A 26 -27.14 -3.43 2.57
N ASN A 27 -27.47 -4.72 2.65
CA ASN A 27 -28.31 -5.32 3.68
C ASN A 27 -28.03 -6.83 3.79
N LEU A 28 -27.32 -7.25 4.84
CA LEU A 28 -27.30 -8.66 5.24
C LEU A 28 -28.70 -8.99 5.78
N LYS A 29 -29.50 -9.76 5.03
CA LYS A 29 -30.73 -10.36 5.56
C LYS A 29 -30.33 -11.40 6.59
N ASP A 30 -30.28 -10.96 7.84
CA ASP A 30 -30.70 -11.66 9.08
C ASP A 30 -30.16 -10.87 10.29
N GLY A 31 -30.82 -9.74 10.61
CA GLY A 31 -30.82 -9.18 11.97
C GLY A 31 -29.53 -8.56 12.51
N TRP A 32 -28.57 -8.17 11.68
CA TRP A 32 -27.41 -7.38 12.13
C TRP A 32 -27.54 -5.93 11.65
N ASP A 33 -27.56 -5.01 12.61
CA ASP A 33 -27.42 -3.57 12.40
C ASP A 33 -26.14 -3.30 11.59
N LEU A 34 -26.28 -2.75 10.37
CA LEU A 34 -25.15 -2.52 9.48
C LEU A 34 -24.37 -1.29 9.92
N SER A 35 -23.48 -1.52 10.89
CA SER A 35 -22.48 -0.56 11.34
C SER A 35 -21.51 -0.15 10.22
N TYR A 36 -21.48 -0.86 9.09
CA TYR A 36 -20.65 -0.55 7.92
C TYR A 36 -21.26 -0.90 6.55
N THR A 37 -20.79 -0.24 5.50
CA THR A 37 -20.99 -0.63 4.08
C THR A 37 -19.83 -1.49 3.59
N TYR A 38 -20.11 -2.54 2.81
CA TYR A 38 -19.08 -3.45 2.30
C TYR A 38 -18.95 -3.43 0.77
N THR A 39 -17.70 -3.36 0.30
CA THR A 39 -17.33 -3.55 -1.11
C THR A 39 -16.21 -4.57 -1.19
N GLY A 40 -16.41 -5.64 -1.95
CA GLY A 40 -15.41 -6.68 -2.15
C GLY A 40 -16.03 -7.99 -2.57
N GLU A 41 -15.23 -9.05 -2.46
CA GLU A 41 -15.66 -10.41 -2.75
C GLU A 41 -16.78 -10.85 -1.77
N VAL A 42 -17.78 -11.56 -2.30
CA VAL A 42 -18.91 -12.07 -1.53
C VAL A 42 -19.10 -13.55 -1.81
N LYS A 43 -19.20 -14.33 -0.75
CA LYS A 43 -19.53 -15.76 -0.81
C LYS A 43 -20.67 -16.05 0.14
N ASP A 44 -21.68 -16.77 -0.35
CA ASP A 44 -22.88 -17.16 0.43
C ASP A 44 -23.58 -15.96 1.10
N GLY A 45 -23.60 -14.82 0.40
CA GLY A 45 -24.21 -13.58 0.88
C GLY A 45 -23.41 -12.87 1.98
N LYS A 46 -22.17 -13.28 2.27
CA LYS A 46 -21.32 -12.66 3.29
C LYS A 46 -20.01 -12.13 2.68
N PRO A 47 -19.42 -11.05 3.26
CA PRO A 47 -18.06 -10.65 2.97
C PRO A 47 -17.09 -11.83 3.03
N ASN A 48 -16.30 -12.04 1.98
CA ASN A 48 -15.33 -13.11 1.88
C ASN A 48 -14.18 -12.64 0.98
N GLY A 49 -12.97 -13.17 1.10
CA GLY A 49 -11.84 -12.69 0.29
C GLY A 49 -11.51 -11.23 0.59
N MET A 50 -10.91 -10.52 -0.35
CA MET A 50 -10.50 -9.13 -0.11
C MET A 50 -11.70 -8.18 -0.20
N GLY A 51 -11.73 -7.18 0.69
CA GLY A 51 -12.74 -6.14 0.65
C GLY A 51 -12.52 -4.99 1.62
N VAL A 52 -13.53 -4.14 1.70
CA VAL A 52 -13.58 -2.92 2.52
C VAL A 52 -14.84 -2.88 3.31
N ALA A 53 -14.72 -2.62 4.61
CA ALA A 53 -15.85 -2.18 5.43
C ALA A 53 -15.67 -0.70 5.76
N LYS A 54 -16.62 0.17 5.40
CA LYS A 54 -16.64 1.58 5.80
C LYS A 54 -17.71 1.80 6.85
N TYR A 55 -17.33 2.28 8.02
CA TYR A 55 -18.24 2.37 9.15
C TYR A 55 -18.99 3.70 9.16
N LYS A 56 -20.27 3.65 9.53
CA LYS A 56 -21.15 4.83 9.57
C LYS A 56 -21.05 5.60 10.89
N SER A 57 -20.58 4.95 11.95
CA SER A 57 -20.47 5.51 13.30
C SER A 57 -19.34 4.83 14.09
N GLY A 58 -18.94 5.42 15.22
CA GLY A 58 -17.82 4.96 16.04
C GLY A 58 -16.48 5.63 15.69
N ASN A 59 -15.40 5.12 16.29
CA ASN A 59 -14.04 5.62 16.07
C ASN A 59 -13.36 4.98 14.87
N ALA A 60 -13.70 3.73 14.53
CA ALA A 60 -13.26 3.10 13.30
C ALA A 60 -13.94 3.80 12.11
N VAL A 61 -13.16 4.15 11.10
CA VAL A 61 -13.63 4.78 9.86
C VAL A 61 -13.76 3.73 8.77
N ARG A 62 -12.77 2.83 8.66
CA ARG A 62 -12.79 1.75 7.67
C ARG A 62 -11.89 0.59 8.07
N TYR A 63 -12.19 -0.59 7.56
CA TYR A 63 -11.32 -1.75 7.52
C TYR A 63 -11.03 -2.10 6.06
N VAL A 64 -9.78 -2.42 5.76
CA VAL A 64 -9.35 -2.90 4.44
C VAL A 64 -8.55 -4.18 4.64
N GLY A 65 -8.98 -5.27 4.03
CA GLY A 65 -8.30 -6.55 4.26
C GLY A 65 -9.09 -7.74 3.78
N ASN A 66 -8.61 -8.92 4.16
CA ASN A 66 -9.30 -10.16 3.91
C ASN A 66 -10.49 -10.34 4.88
N PHE A 67 -11.55 -10.93 4.36
CA PHE A 67 -12.75 -11.33 5.06
C PHE A 67 -12.96 -12.83 4.91
N GLN A 68 -13.52 -13.44 5.94
CA GLN A 68 -14.01 -14.82 5.86
C GLN A 68 -15.34 -14.90 6.59
N ASN A 69 -16.39 -15.29 5.87
CA ASN A 69 -17.75 -15.46 6.40
C ASN A 69 -18.28 -14.22 7.14
N GLY A 70 -17.98 -13.01 6.63
CA GLY A 70 -18.44 -11.74 7.19
C GLY A 70 -17.54 -11.14 8.27
N MET A 71 -16.43 -11.80 8.64
CA MET A 71 -15.50 -11.33 9.67
C MET A 71 -14.13 -11.01 9.08
N TYR A 72 -13.41 -10.05 9.67
CA TYR A 72 -11.99 -9.79 9.36
C TYR A 72 -11.17 -11.05 9.60
N ASN A 73 -10.38 -11.46 8.61
CA ASN A 73 -9.60 -12.69 8.65
C ASN A 73 -8.39 -12.54 7.74
N GLY A 74 -7.23 -13.12 8.05
CA GLY A 74 -6.02 -12.91 7.25
C GLY A 74 -5.44 -11.51 7.42
N LYS A 75 -4.73 -10.98 6.43
CA LYS A 75 -4.07 -9.67 6.55
C LYS A 75 -5.06 -8.52 6.31
N GLY A 76 -4.91 -7.43 7.08
CA GLY A 76 -5.71 -6.22 6.89
C GLY A 76 -5.35 -5.07 7.84
N THR A 77 -5.99 -3.93 7.62
CA THR A 77 -5.76 -2.68 8.33
C THR A 77 -7.09 -2.02 8.70
N MET A 78 -7.25 -1.69 9.97
CA MET A 78 -8.33 -0.86 10.51
C MET A 78 -7.83 0.57 10.64
N PHE A 79 -8.58 1.51 10.10
CA PHE A 79 -8.31 2.94 10.23
C PHE A 79 -9.30 3.55 11.20
N PHE A 80 -8.80 4.45 12.03
CA PHE A 80 -9.59 5.20 12.99
C PHE A 80 -9.65 6.67 12.56
N LYS A 81 -10.48 7.44 13.26
CA LYS A 81 -10.45 8.90 13.18
C LYS A 81 -9.05 9.41 13.56
N GLU A 82 -8.71 10.61 13.11
CA GLU A 82 -7.48 11.31 13.54
C GLU A 82 -6.16 10.57 13.21
N GLY A 83 -6.17 9.70 12.19
CA GLY A 83 -4.96 9.09 11.61
C GLY A 83 -4.42 7.84 12.32
N ALA A 84 -5.06 7.39 13.40
CA ALA A 84 -4.70 6.12 14.03
C ALA A 84 -5.03 4.91 13.14
N PHE A 85 -4.23 3.85 13.25
CA PHE A 85 -4.50 2.60 12.54
C PHE A 85 -4.00 1.35 13.29
N LEU A 86 -4.63 0.21 12.97
CA LEU A 86 -4.20 -1.13 13.36
C LEU A 86 -3.97 -1.96 12.10
N THR A 87 -2.78 -2.51 11.91
CA THR A 87 -2.46 -3.38 10.76
C THR A 87 -1.88 -4.70 11.24
N GLY A 88 -2.15 -5.79 10.52
CA GLY A 88 -1.57 -7.09 10.84
C GLY A 88 -2.44 -8.28 10.46
N GLU A 89 -2.26 -9.37 11.20
CA GLU A 89 -3.04 -10.60 11.09
C GLU A 89 -4.37 -10.48 11.84
N TRP A 90 -5.45 -10.82 11.17
CA TRP A 90 -6.81 -10.85 11.67
C TRP A 90 -7.32 -12.28 11.70
N LYS A 91 -8.08 -12.62 12.73
CA LYS A 91 -8.77 -13.90 12.84
C LYS A 91 -10.09 -13.66 13.55
N ASN A 92 -11.19 -14.03 12.90
CA ASN A 92 -12.55 -13.89 13.44
C ASN A 92 -12.85 -12.48 13.98
N GLY A 93 -12.51 -11.45 13.20
CA GLY A 93 -12.80 -10.06 13.52
C GLY A 93 -11.80 -9.38 14.46
N LYS A 94 -10.79 -10.09 14.96
CA LYS A 94 -9.81 -9.57 15.92
C LYS A 94 -8.38 -9.69 15.41
N LEU A 95 -7.54 -8.71 15.75
CA LEU A 95 -6.11 -8.80 15.49
C LEU A 95 -5.52 -9.99 16.29
N ASN A 96 -4.85 -10.90 15.61
CA ASN A 96 -4.37 -12.16 16.19
C ASN A 96 -3.16 -12.64 15.41
N GLY A 97 -1.99 -12.61 16.05
CA GLY A 97 -0.69 -12.80 15.40
C GLY A 97 0.10 -11.50 15.33
N LYS A 98 0.95 -11.36 14.31
CA LYS A 98 1.81 -10.18 14.14
C LYS A 98 1.02 -8.96 13.68
N GLY A 99 1.32 -7.81 14.25
CA GLY A 99 0.72 -6.55 13.83
C GLY A 99 1.34 -5.32 14.48
N SER A 100 0.82 -4.18 14.07
CA SER A 100 1.21 -2.86 14.53
C SER A 100 -0.02 -2.00 14.83
N PHE A 101 0.14 -1.08 15.76
CA PHE A 101 -0.84 -0.07 16.15
C PHE A 101 -0.17 1.29 16.18
N LEU A 102 -0.67 2.26 15.42
CA LEU A 102 -0.31 3.67 15.56
C LEU A 102 -1.47 4.42 16.21
N SER A 103 -1.21 5.11 17.32
CA SER A 103 -2.19 6.01 17.95
C SER A 103 -2.18 7.39 17.29
N GLU A 104 -3.26 8.15 17.53
CA GLU A 104 -3.42 9.55 17.11
C GLU A 104 -2.29 10.42 17.68
N SER A 105 -1.82 10.10 18.89
CA SER A 105 -0.68 10.74 19.55
C SER A 105 0.70 10.33 19.01
N GLY A 106 0.76 9.49 17.98
CA GLY A 106 2.00 9.01 17.38
C GLY A 106 2.74 7.94 18.20
N ILE A 107 2.06 7.26 19.14
CA ILE A 107 2.59 6.10 19.83
C ILE A 107 2.40 4.89 18.92
N LEU A 108 3.51 4.25 18.59
CA LEU A 108 3.51 3.05 17.75
C LEU A 108 3.79 1.83 18.62
N TYR A 109 2.88 0.87 18.63
CA TYR A 109 3.15 -0.48 19.14
C TYR A 109 3.37 -1.43 17.99
N ILE A 110 4.30 -2.36 18.16
CA ILE A 110 4.55 -3.43 17.20
C ILE A 110 4.89 -4.71 17.94
N GLY A 111 4.23 -5.80 17.59
CA GLY A 111 4.42 -7.05 18.29
C GLY A 111 3.34 -8.04 17.98
N ASN A 112 3.05 -8.91 18.95
CA ASN A 112 2.00 -9.89 18.79
C ASN A 112 0.71 -9.42 19.45
N PHE A 113 -0.39 -9.79 18.84
CA PHE A 113 -1.72 -9.62 19.36
C PHE A 113 -2.35 -10.98 19.59
N VAL A 114 -3.11 -11.11 20.67
CA VAL A 114 -3.99 -12.26 20.91
C VAL A 114 -5.38 -11.70 21.17
N ASN A 115 -6.32 -11.97 20.26
CA ASN A 115 -7.70 -11.49 20.36
C ASN A 115 -7.82 -9.95 20.51
N GLY A 116 -6.98 -9.20 19.81
CA GLY A 116 -6.98 -7.73 19.78
C GLY A 116 -6.17 -7.08 20.90
N VAL A 117 -5.56 -7.87 21.78
CA VAL A 117 -4.80 -7.40 22.95
C VAL A 117 -3.31 -7.65 22.73
N LYS A 118 -2.44 -6.69 23.06
CA LYS A 118 -0.99 -6.85 22.96
C LYS A 118 -0.54 -7.93 23.93
N GLU A 119 0.19 -8.91 23.41
CA GLU A 119 0.65 -10.08 24.16
C GLU A 119 2.05 -10.51 23.69
N GLY A 120 2.81 -11.11 24.60
CA GLY A 120 4.16 -11.58 24.32
C GLY A 120 5.13 -10.45 23.99
N LYS A 121 6.10 -10.68 23.11
CA LYS A 121 7.15 -9.68 22.82
C LYS A 121 6.62 -8.55 21.93
N GLY A 122 6.99 -7.32 22.25
CA GLY A 122 6.67 -6.15 21.43
C GLY A 122 7.59 -4.94 21.68
N ILE A 123 7.31 -3.89 20.93
CA ILE A 123 8.03 -2.62 20.87
C ILE A 123 7.00 -1.52 21.00
N LEU A 124 7.25 -0.55 21.88
CA LEU A 124 6.56 0.72 21.95
C LEU A 124 7.53 1.81 21.51
N PHE A 125 7.12 2.63 20.55
CA PHE A 125 7.83 3.83 20.16
C PHE A 125 6.98 5.05 20.54
N TYR A 126 7.62 5.98 21.23
CA TYR A 126 7.09 7.28 21.60
C TYR A 126 7.91 8.32 20.85
N LYS A 127 7.25 9.07 19.96
CA LYS A 127 7.90 10.10 19.11
C LYS A 127 8.93 10.94 19.86
N ASP A 128 8.61 11.36 21.09
CA ASP A 128 9.45 12.26 21.88
C ASP A 128 10.17 11.57 23.07
N ASN A 129 9.76 10.36 23.46
CA ASN A 129 10.29 9.68 24.66
C ASN A 129 11.16 8.45 24.35
N GLY A 130 11.39 8.18 23.06
CA GLY A 130 12.21 7.07 22.60
C GLY A 130 11.40 5.79 22.49
N MET A 131 12.02 4.64 22.73
CA MET A 131 11.37 3.34 22.56
C MET A 131 11.55 2.44 23.77
N ILE A 132 10.60 1.53 23.97
CA ILE A 132 10.63 0.49 25.00
C ILE A 132 10.32 -0.85 24.33
N MET A 133 11.10 -1.86 24.66
CA MET A 133 11.02 -3.19 24.10
C MET A 133 10.86 -4.16 25.24
N GLY A 134 9.93 -5.10 25.17
CA GLY A 134 9.71 -6.00 26.30
C GLY A 134 8.58 -6.97 26.10
N GLY A 135 8.24 -7.66 27.20
CA GLY A 135 7.05 -8.49 27.27
C GLY A 135 5.80 -7.64 27.49
N PHE A 136 4.70 -8.05 26.87
CA PHE A 136 3.37 -7.50 27.03
C PHE A 136 2.45 -8.60 27.55
N SER A 137 1.59 -8.23 28.48
CA SER A 137 0.46 -9.06 28.89
C SER A 137 -0.73 -8.15 29.17
N ASN A 138 -1.87 -8.50 28.58
CA ASN A 138 -3.11 -7.75 28.66
C ASN A 138 -2.94 -6.24 28.36
N ASP A 139 -2.36 -5.93 27.20
CA ASP A 139 -2.05 -4.56 26.73
C ASP A 139 -0.98 -3.79 27.50
N LYS A 140 -0.46 -4.35 28.59
CA LYS A 140 0.51 -3.69 29.46
C LYS A 140 1.90 -4.29 29.36
N LEU A 141 2.90 -3.44 29.39
CA LEU A 141 4.30 -3.83 29.48
C LEU A 141 4.55 -4.52 30.83
N ASN A 142 5.08 -5.75 30.77
CA ASN A 142 5.31 -6.64 31.89
C ASN A 142 6.57 -7.48 31.69
N GLY A 143 7.30 -7.69 32.78
CA GLY A 143 8.58 -8.40 32.79
C GLY A 143 9.74 -7.52 32.34
N ARG A 144 10.85 -8.15 31.95
CA ARG A 144 12.07 -7.43 31.57
C ARG A 144 11.87 -6.65 30.28
N GLY A 145 12.24 -5.39 30.29
CA GLY A 145 12.15 -4.49 29.16
C GLY A 145 13.39 -3.61 29.00
N PHE A 146 13.63 -3.17 27.78
CA PHE A 146 14.77 -2.36 27.41
C PHE A 146 14.27 -1.06 26.80
N GLN A 147 14.76 0.07 27.29
CA GLN A 147 14.35 1.39 26.83
C GLN A 147 15.54 2.20 26.31
N ILE A 148 15.36 2.86 25.18
CA ILE A 148 16.30 3.83 24.61
C ILE A 148 15.59 5.17 24.50
N PHE A 149 16.19 6.24 25.01
CA PHE A 149 15.63 7.59 24.90
C PHE A 149 15.74 8.11 23.45
N ALA A 150 14.87 9.05 23.06
CA ALA A 150 14.76 9.51 21.67
C ALA A 150 16.09 10.04 21.12
N ASP A 151 16.81 10.82 21.93
CA ASP A 151 18.14 11.38 21.63
C ASP A 151 19.28 10.34 21.69
N GLY A 152 18.96 9.09 22.03
CA GLY A 152 19.94 8.02 22.19
C GLY A 152 20.96 8.28 23.30
N SER A 153 20.69 9.19 24.24
CA SER A 153 21.62 9.53 25.33
C SER A 153 21.61 8.49 26.45
N ILE A 154 20.48 7.82 26.65
CA ILE A 154 20.25 6.89 27.74
C ILE A 154 19.70 5.57 27.21
N VAL A 155 20.25 4.49 27.73
CA VAL A 155 19.79 3.12 27.53
C VAL A 155 19.47 2.52 28.90
N SER A 156 18.38 1.78 29.03
CA SER A 156 18.02 1.16 30.30
C SER A 156 17.46 -0.25 30.09
N ASP A 157 17.75 -1.15 31.02
CA ASP A 157 17.24 -2.52 31.11
C ASP A 157 16.54 -2.64 32.47
N VAL A 158 15.22 -2.73 32.46
CA VAL A 158 14.39 -2.54 33.65
C VAL A 158 13.27 -3.57 33.65
N ASN A 159 12.91 -4.08 34.83
CA ASN A 159 11.69 -4.87 34.97
C ASN A 159 10.46 -3.96 35.02
N TYR A 160 9.37 -4.40 34.41
CA TYR A 160 8.09 -3.70 34.37
C TYR A 160 6.99 -4.56 34.98
N LYS A 161 6.04 -3.90 35.64
CA LYS A 161 4.79 -4.46 36.11
C LYS A 161 3.68 -3.47 35.83
N ASP A 162 2.70 -3.88 35.02
CA ASP A 162 1.56 -3.04 34.64
C ASP A 162 2.01 -1.65 34.13
N ASP A 163 2.89 -1.61 33.14
CA ASP A 163 3.48 -0.41 32.53
C ASP A 163 4.45 0.40 33.41
N LYS A 164 4.57 0.06 34.69
CA LYS A 164 5.45 0.76 35.62
C LYS A 164 6.75 0.01 35.81
N ARG A 165 7.88 0.74 35.82
CA ARG A 165 9.17 0.19 36.23
C ARG A 165 9.04 -0.36 37.65
N ASN A 166 9.39 -1.63 37.84
CA ASN A 166 9.21 -2.35 39.09
C ASN A 166 10.24 -3.49 39.20
N GLY A 167 11.01 -3.54 40.28
CA GLY A 167 12.11 -4.48 40.48
C GLY A 167 13.45 -3.95 39.99
N THR A 168 14.44 -4.84 39.86
CA THR A 168 15.81 -4.46 39.49
C THR A 168 15.90 -3.80 38.11
N GLY A 169 16.82 -2.85 37.96
CA GLY A 169 17.11 -2.27 36.65
C GLY A 169 18.47 -1.56 36.57
N TYR A 170 18.86 -1.30 35.33
CA TYR A 170 20.10 -0.66 34.93
C TYR A 170 19.78 0.52 34.02
N GLN A 171 20.52 1.62 34.17
CA GLN A 171 20.46 2.77 33.27
C GLN A 171 21.88 3.22 32.94
N TYR A 172 22.21 3.29 31.66
CA TYR A 172 23.51 3.72 31.16
C TYR A 172 23.37 5.04 30.40
N GLU A 173 24.14 6.04 30.81
CA GLU A 173 24.23 7.33 30.15
C GLU A 173 25.44 7.36 29.19
N ILE A 174 25.18 7.50 27.89
CA ILE A 174 26.18 7.30 26.84
C ILE A 174 27.24 8.40 26.84
N LYS A 175 26.87 9.66 27.05
CA LYS A 175 27.83 10.79 27.03
C LYS A 175 28.77 10.76 28.22
N SER A 176 28.23 10.54 29.42
CA SER A 176 29.01 10.54 30.66
C SER A 176 29.69 9.19 30.94
N LYS A 177 29.27 8.14 30.23
CA LYS A 177 29.66 6.74 30.46
C LYS A 177 29.32 6.23 31.86
N LYS A 178 28.32 6.82 32.53
CA LYS A 178 27.90 6.41 33.88
C LYS A 178 26.85 5.30 33.81
N LEU A 179 27.04 4.27 34.63
CA LEU A 179 26.04 3.24 34.90
C LEU A 179 25.36 3.52 36.25
N TYR A 180 24.03 3.46 36.23
CA TYR A 180 23.16 3.51 37.41
C TYR A 180 22.52 2.14 37.59
N GLU A 181 22.55 1.62 38.81
CA GLU A 181 22.04 0.28 39.16
C GLU A 181 21.20 0.41 40.43
N GLY A 182 20.05 -0.26 40.47
CA GLY A 182 19.16 -0.19 41.62
C GLY A 182 17.83 -0.89 41.41
N GLU A 183 16.88 -0.59 42.27
CA GLU A 183 15.53 -1.12 42.20
C GLU A 183 14.52 -0.01 41.91
N TRP A 184 13.48 -0.38 41.18
CA TRP A 184 12.30 0.45 40.95
C TRP A 184 11.15 -0.08 41.79
N SER A 185 10.36 0.83 42.37
CA SER A 185 9.07 0.50 42.95
C SER A 185 8.03 1.46 42.39
N ASP A 186 7.07 0.88 41.67
CA ASP A 186 5.92 1.58 41.11
C ASP A 186 6.30 2.84 40.28
N GLY A 187 7.32 2.69 39.43
CA GLY A 187 7.83 3.75 38.56
C GLY A 187 8.87 4.66 39.19
N LYS A 188 9.16 4.53 40.49
CA LYS A 188 10.12 5.37 41.22
C LYS A 188 11.39 4.59 41.52
N TRP A 189 12.54 5.24 41.34
CA TRP A 189 13.83 4.69 41.75
C TRP A 189 13.88 4.62 43.27
N VAL A 190 14.14 3.44 43.82
CA VAL A 190 14.31 3.20 45.24
C VAL A 190 15.80 3.03 45.51
N GLN A 191 16.39 4.00 46.20
CA GLN A 191 17.79 3.95 46.57
C GLN A 191 17.96 3.17 47.89
N SER A 192 18.08 1.83 47.84
CA SER A 192 19.01 1.07 48.70
C SER A 192 18.93 -0.43 48.45
N ALA A 193 20.08 -1.08 48.71
CA ALA A 193 20.43 -2.49 48.69
C ALA A 193 21.10 -2.90 47.38
N THR A 194 22.33 -3.37 47.53
CA THR A 194 23.16 -4.00 46.50
C THR A 194 22.27 -4.84 45.59
N PRO A 195 22.23 -4.58 44.27
CA PRO A 195 21.32 -5.29 43.39
C PRO A 195 21.57 -6.80 43.56
N ALA A 196 20.49 -7.59 43.69
CA ALA A 196 20.56 -9.05 43.87
C ALA A 196 21.33 -9.74 42.74
N PHE A 197 21.48 -9.06 41.61
CA PHE A 197 22.47 -9.32 40.58
C PHE A 197 23.52 -8.21 40.62
N THR A 198 24.79 -8.56 40.89
CA THR A 198 25.91 -7.71 40.48
C THR A 198 25.72 -7.39 39.00
N SER A 199 25.68 -6.11 38.64
CA SER A 199 25.78 -5.73 37.23
C SER A 199 26.95 -6.46 36.58
N PHE A 200 26.95 -6.61 35.26
CA PHE A 200 28.16 -7.08 34.56
C PHE A 200 29.39 -6.26 35.01
N LEU A 201 29.25 -4.94 35.23
CA LEU A 201 30.31 -4.07 35.78
C LEU A 201 30.75 -4.36 37.22
N LYS A 202 29.96 -5.11 38.01
CA LYS A 202 30.30 -5.59 39.36
C LYS A 202 30.60 -7.09 39.41
N SER A 203 30.56 -7.79 38.29
CA SER A 203 31.09 -9.14 38.21
C SER A 203 32.58 -9.08 38.53
N SER A 204 33.03 -9.83 39.54
CA SER A 204 34.46 -10.07 39.79
C SER A 204 35.13 -10.84 38.65
N SER A 205 34.37 -11.26 37.63
CA SER A 205 34.78 -12.06 36.47
C SER A 205 34.36 -11.36 35.17
N LEU A 206 34.65 -10.06 35.04
CA LEU A 206 34.46 -9.33 33.78
C LEU A 206 35.69 -9.53 32.88
N SER A 207 35.48 -9.94 31.63
CA SER A 207 36.53 -9.92 30.61
C SER A 207 36.20 -8.89 29.53
N ALA A 208 37.22 -8.15 29.10
CA ALA A 208 37.15 -7.29 27.93
C ALA A 208 38.26 -7.67 26.96
N GLU A 209 37.92 -7.89 25.71
CA GLU A 209 38.84 -8.08 24.60
C GLU A 209 38.73 -6.88 23.67
N ALA A 210 39.88 -6.31 23.30
CA ALA A 210 39.96 -5.24 22.33
C ALA A 210 41.00 -5.62 21.28
N THR A 211 40.60 -5.56 20.02
CA THR A 211 41.45 -5.78 18.85
C THR A 211 41.42 -4.53 17.96
N GLU A 212 42.18 -4.52 16.86
CA GLU A 212 42.09 -3.44 15.85
C GLU A 212 40.69 -3.35 15.21
N ASP A 213 39.93 -4.45 15.25
CA ASP A 213 38.66 -4.58 14.53
C ASP A 213 37.44 -4.41 15.43
N HIS A 214 37.56 -4.70 16.73
CA HIS A 214 36.41 -4.70 17.64
C HIS A 214 36.76 -4.54 19.12
N ILE A 215 35.74 -4.23 19.92
CA ILE A 215 35.76 -4.25 21.39
C ILE A 215 34.64 -5.15 21.87
N LEU A 216 34.92 -6.16 22.69
CA LEU A 216 33.96 -7.07 23.31
C LEU A 216 34.09 -7.03 24.83
N ALA A 217 32.99 -6.86 25.57
CA ALA A 217 33.00 -6.79 27.03
C ALA A 217 31.77 -7.50 27.63
N GLY A 218 32.00 -8.38 28.62
CA GLY A 218 30.92 -9.13 29.26
C GLY A 218 31.35 -10.01 30.46
N PRO A 219 30.37 -10.61 31.17
CA PRO A 219 30.61 -11.54 32.27
C PRO A 219 31.11 -12.92 31.78
N THR A 220 32.00 -13.57 32.56
CA THR A 220 32.55 -14.90 32.29
C THR A 220 32.17 -15.91 33.38
N ASN A 221 32.05 -17.20 33.02
CA ASN A 221 32.04 -18.32 33.99
C ASN A 221 33.24 -19.24 33.73
N LYS A 222 33.69 -19.98 34.76
CA LYS A 222 34.97 -20.71 34.80
C LYS A 222 35.19 -21.75 33.69
N ASP A 223 34.13 -22.20 33.02
CA ASP A 223 34.19 -23.31 32.06
C ASP A 223 33.76 -22.96 30.63
N ASN A 224 33.33 -21.72 30.32
CA ASN A 224 33.06 -21.29 28.95
C ASN A 224 32.90 -19.76 28.82
N PHE A 225 33.34 -19.21 27.69
CA PHE A 225 33.19 -17.80 27.35
C PHE A 225 31.72 -17.44 27.11
N LEU A 226 31.27 -16.37 27.77
CA LEU A 226 30.14 -15.51 27.42
C LEU A 226 28.80 -16.26 27.29
N ILE A 227 28.07 -16.34 28.41
CA ILE A 227 26.73 -16.93 28.47
C ILE A 227 25.69 -15.89 28.92
N ASP A 228 26.05 -14.61 29.09
CA ASP A 228 25.12 -13.57 29.57
C ASP A 228 25.36 -12.21 28.88
N SER A 229 24.36 -11.32 28.97
CA SER A 229 24.28 -9.98 28.33
C SER A 229 25.64 -9.27 28.21
N SER A 230 26.14 -9.13 26.98
CA SER A 230 27.45 -8.58 26.62
C SER A 230 27.36 -7.44 25.60
N TYR A 231 28.40 -6.62 25.57
CA TYR A 231 28.58 -5.48 24.66
C TYR A 231 29.67 -5.79 23.64
N TYR A 232 29.39 -5.55 22.35
CA TYR A 232 30.37 -5.64 21.27
C TYR A 232 30.33 -4.37 20.41
N PHE A 233 31.48 -3.83 20.02
CA PHE A 233 31.59 -2.68 19.14
C PHE A 233 32.46 -3.04 17.95
N ASP A 234 31.89 -2.97 16.75
CA ASP A 234 32.61 -3.16 15.49
C ASP A 234 33.22 -1.82 15.07
N LEU A 235 34.55 -1.70 15.18
CA LEU A 235 35.29 -0.47 14.90
C LEU A 235 35.26 -0.12 13.40
N LYS A 236 35.18 -1.12 12.53
CA LYS A 236 35.14 -0.95 11.06
C LYS A 236 33.79 -0.44 10.59
N LYS A 237 32.71 -0.97 11.16
CA LYS A 237 31.33 -0.64 10.76
C LYS A 237 30.70 0.49 11.58
N GLN A 238 31.37 0.95 12.64
CA GLN A 238 30.82 1.93 13.59
C GLN A 238 29.47 1.47 14.17
N LYS A 239 29.33 0.16 14.42
CA LYS A 239 28.10 -0.48 14.93
C LYS A 239 28.32 -0.98 16.34
N ARG A 240 27.35 -0.74 17.23
CA ARG A 240 27.35 -1.22 18.63
C ARG A 240 26.32 -2.31 18.78
N TYR A 241 26.69 -3.40 19.44
CA TYR A 241 25.88 -4.59 19.61
C TYR A 241 25.68 -4.82 21.11
N PHE A 242 24.44 -4.95 21.54
CA PHE A 242 24.07 -5.21 22.93
C PHE A 242 23.22 -6.47 22.96
N GLY A 243 23.66 -7.55 23.60
CA GLY A 243 22.85 -8.77 23.56
C GLY A 243 23.39 -9.97 24.29
N TYR A 244 22.66 -11.07 24.17
CA TYR A 244 23.01 -12.37 24.69
C TYR A 244 23.94 -13.09 23.70
N TYR A 245 25.13 -13.49 24.17
CA TYR A 245 26.12 -14.22 23.38
C TYR A 245 26.21 -15.66 23.88
N VAL A 246 26.55 -16.58 22.99
CA VAL A 246 26.89 -17.98 23.30
C VAL A 246 28.10 -18.35 22.45
N ASP A 247 29.18 -18.79 23.09
CA ASP A 247 30.44 -19.18 22.45
C ASP A 247 31.04 -18.06 21.58
N GLY A 248 30.96 -16.81 22.05
CA GLY A 248 31.43 -15.63 21.31
C GLY A 248 30.46 -15.14 20.22
N HIS A 249 29.36 -15.85 19.98
CA HIS A 249 28.39 -15.53 18.94
C HIS A 249 27.12 -14.83 19.46
N LEU A 250 26.68 -13.74 18.81
CA LEU A 250 25.45 -13.04 19.19
C LEU A 250 24.24 -13.93 18.89
N LYS A 251 23.39 -14.17 19.88
CA LYS A 251 22.17 -14.98 19.72
C LYS A 251 20.90 -14.12 19.70
N ASN A 252 20.86 -13.05 20.48
CA ASN A 252 19.74 -12.11 20.50
C ASN A 252 20.22 -10.76 21.04
N GLY A 253 19.95 -9.66 20.33
CA GLY A 253 20.43 -8.35 20.76
C GLY A 253 20.01 -7.19 19.89
N VAL A 254 20.57 -6.02 20.21
CA VAL A 254 20.35 -4.72 19.59
C VAL A 254 21.61 -4.32 18.86
N ILE A 255 21.50 -3.93 17.59
CA ILE A 255 22.56 -3.22 16.88
C ILE A 255 22.19 -1.75 16.81
N ILE A 256 23.11 -0.86 17.14
CA ILE A 256 22.95 0.58 17.06
C ILE A 256 24.04 1.12 16.14
N GLY A 257 23.66 1.64 14.97
CA GLY A 257 24.51 2.44 14.08
C GLY A 257 24.06 3.91 14.05
N ASP A 258 24.75 4.73 13.24
CA ASP A 258 24.55 6.19 13.18
C ASP A 258 23.13 6.64 12.83
N SER A 259 22.36 5.79 12.14
CA SER A 259 20.98 6.07 11.76
C SER A 259 20.04 4.87 11.86
N THR A 260 20.51 3.69 12.25
CA THR A 260 19.78 2.43 12.07
C THR A 260 19.89 1.57 13.32
N ARG A 261 18.75 1.10 13.85
CA ARG A 261 18.69 0.26 15.05
C ARG A 261 18.06 -1.08 14.69
N PHE A 262 18.82 -2.16 14.83
CA PHE A 262 18.31 -3.52 14.64
C PHE A 262 18.01 -4.18 15.97
N TRP A 263 16.97 -5.01 16.03
CA TRP A 263 16.74 -5.89 17.17
C TRP A 263 16.34 -7.29 16.75
N GLY A 264 16.97 -8.32 17.30
CA GLY A 264 16.53 -9.70 17.11
C GLY A 264 17.66 -10.72 17.16
N ALA A 265 17.41 -11.90 16.60
CA ALA A 265 18.43 -12.92 16.45
C ALA A 265 19.34 -12.51 15.29
N ILE A 266 20.55 -12.05 15.61
CA ILE A 266 21.48 -11.53 14.61
C ILE A 266 22.78 -12.30 14.75
N GLY A 267 23.22 -12.93 13.66
CA GLY A 267 24.52 -13.59 13.59
C GLY A 267 25.69 -12.60 13.56
N ASP A 268 26.87 -13.10 13.89
CA ASP A 268 28.10 -12.34 14.04
C ASP A 268 28.68 -11.76 12.75
N LYS A 269 28.28 -12.35 11.61
CA LYS A 269 28.86 -12.07 10.29
C LYS A 269 28.04 -11.05 9.48
N GLY A 270 27.43 -10.07 10.16
CA GLY A 270 26.51 -9.06 9.58
C GLY A 270 25.09 -9.21 10.12
N ALA A 271 24.21 -8.21 9.92
CA ALA A 271 22.82 -8.31 10.37
C ALA A 271 22.07 -9.36 9.56
N SER A 272 22.17 -10.62 10.02
CA SER A 272 21.54 -11.78 9.42
C SER A 272 20.68 -12.48 10.45
N GLY A 273 19.41 -12.69 10.12
CA GLY A 273 18.38 -13.27 10.99
C GLY A 273 17.14 -12.37 11.11
N TYR A 274 16.15 -12.82 11.88
CA TYR A 274 14.91 -12.08 12.06
C TYR A 274 15.15 -10.84 12.91
N CYS A 275 14.88 -9.66 12.38
CA CYS A 275 15.03 -8.45 13.13
C CYS A 275 14.01 -7.36 12.79
N TYR A 276 14.02 -6.38 13.68
CA TYR A 276 13.30 -5.13 13.60
C TYR A 276 14.32 -4.06 13.25
N ASP A 277 14.22 -3.46 12.07
CA ASP A 277 15.00 -2.29 11.65
C ASP A 277 14.20 -1.02 11.92
N PHE A 278 14.85 -0.06 12.58
CA PHE A 278 14.37 1.28 12.76
C PHE A 278 15.41 2.27 12.23
N LYS A 279 15.05 3.01 11.17
CA LYS A 279 15.87 4.10 10.65
C LYS A 279 15.46 5.43 11.26
N TYR A 280 16.44 6.26 11.57
CA TYR A 280 16.29 7.56 12.24
C TYR A 280 15.30 8.41 11.45
N LYS A 281 14.21 8.81 12.11
CA LYS A 281 13.05 9.53 11.60
C LYS A 281 12.16 8.72 10.63
N ASN A 282 11.40 7.79 11.20
CA ASN A 282 10.05 7.42 10.77
C ASN A 282 9.87 6.09 10.00
N PHE A 283 10.89 5.23 9.87
CA PHE A 283 10.70 3.91 9.24
C PHE A 283 10.81 2.78 10.25
N TYR A 284 9.88 1.85 10.17
CA TYR A 284 9.95 0.57 10.86
C TYR A 284 9.84 -0.57 9.86
N THR A 285 10.77 -1.51 9.92
CA THR A 285 10.77 -2.71 9.09
C THR A 285 10.93 -3.97 9.94
N GLU A 286 9.98 -4.89 9.88
CA GLU A 286 10.07 -6.23 10.47
C GLU A 286 10.30 -7.26 9.36
N GLY A 287 11.31 -8.12 9.51
CA GLY A 287 11.54 -9.21 8.57
C GLY A 287 12.84 -9.97 8.81
N ASN A 288 13.16 -10.90 7.91
CA ASN A 288 14.46 -11.57 7.93
C ASN A 288 15.49 -10.73 7.18
N TYR A 289 16.69 -10.64 7.73
CA TYR A 289 17.82 -9.98 7.08
C TYR A 289 18.88 -11.01 6.72
N THR A 290 19.64 -10.73 5.66
CA THR A 290 20.84 -11.46 5.28
C THR A 290 21.82 -10.45 4.74
N ASN A 291 22.99 -10.33 5.38
CA ASN A 291 24.01 -9.33 5.06
C ASN A 291 23.48 -7.89 5.05
N ASP A 292 22.73 -7.50 6.08
CA ASP A 292 22.08 -6.17 6.20
C ASP A 292 20.98 -5.90 5.16
N LEU A 293 20.59 -6.88 4.33
CA LEU A 293 19.53 -6.75 3.35
C LEU A 293 18.28 -7.54 3.75
N LEU A 294 17.13 -6.91 3.59
CA LEU A 294 15.83 -7.47 3.94
C LEU A 294 15.39 -8.55 2.93
N ASN A 295 14.85 -9.64 3.46
CA ASN A 295 14.50 -10.85 2.72
C ASN A 295 13.25 -11.56 3.29
N GLY A 296 12.51 -12.24 2.42
CA GLY A 296 11.34 -13.03 2.81
C GLY A 296 10.10 -12.16 3.04
N GLN A 297 9.20 -12.59 3.92
CA GLN A 297 7.99 -11.82 4.24
C GLN A 297 8.30 -10.71 5.25
N ILE A 298 7.77 -9.52 4.99
CA ILE A 298 8.10 -8.30 5.73
C ILE A 298 6.86 -7.47 6.06
N LEU A 299 6.99 -6.63 7.08
CA LEU A 299 6.13 -5.48 7.34
C LEU A 299 7.02 -4.23 7.38
N ASP A 300 6.79 -3.29 6.48
CA ASP A 300 7.47 -2.00 6.47
C ASP A 300 6.43 -0.89 6.68
N ILE A 301 6.71 0.07 7.55
CA ILE A 301 5.82 1.16 7.92
C ILE A 301 6.62 2.46 7.85
N ASP A 302 6.18 3.37 6.98
CA ASP A 302 6.64 4.75 6.96
C ASP A 302 5.66 5.58 7.79
N LEU A 303 6.08 5.93 8.99
CA LEU A 303 5.33 6.71 9.96
C LEU A 303 5.19 8.18 9.54
N ALA A 304 6.08 8.71 8.68
CA ALA A 304 5.98 10.06 8.17
C ALA A 304 4.92 10.14 7.09
N LYS A 305 4.97 9.18 6.15
CA LYS A 305 4.03 9.06 5.04
C LYS A 305 2.75 8.30 5.43
N GLN A 306 2.55 7.98 6.70
CA GLN A 306 1.43 7.16 7.21
C GLN A 306 1.11 5.95 6.31
N SER A 307 2.15 5.32 5.77
CA SER A 307 2.04 4.29 4.76
C SER A 307 2.53 2.96 5.32
N ALA A 308 2.01 1.86 4.78
CA ALA A 308 2.39 0.53 5.22
C ALA A 308 2.53 -0.42 4.03
N TYR A 309 3.58 -1.21 4.02
CA TYR A 309 3.85 -2.27 3.09
C TYR A 309 3.87 -3.61 3.82
N TYR A 310 3.07 -4.55 3.35
CA TYR A 310 3.10 -5.93 3.83
C TYR A 310 3.26 -6.85 2.63
N GLY A 311 4.44 -7.48 2.49
CA GLY A 311 4.77 -8.20 1.27
C GLY A 311 6.09 -8.96 1.37
N GLY A 312 6.68 -9.28 0.23
CA GLY A 312 7.99 -9.91 0.16
C GLY A 312 9.12 -8.90 -0.03
N ALA A 313 10.34 -9.29 0.34
CA ALA A 313 11.55 -8.61 -0.07
C ALA A 313 12.61 -9.62 -0.49
N ILE A 314 13.45 -9.22 -1.43
CA ILE A 314 14.65 -9.95 -1.81
C ILE A 314 15.79 -8.94 -1.92
N ASN A 315 16.85 -9.12 -1.13
CA ASN A 315 18.01 -8.23 -1.12
C ASN A 315 17.66 -6.75 -0.90
N GLY A 316 16.69 -6.46 -0.03
CA GLY A 316 16.22 -5.10 0.26
C GLY A 316 15.17 -4.57 -0.72
N GLU A 317 14.96 -5.24 -1.86
CA GLU A 317 13.98 -4.83 -2.86
C GLU A 317 12.61 -5.46 -2.58
N PHE A 318 11.60 -4.62 -2.40
CA PHE A 318 10.22 -5.04 -2.19
C PHE A 318 9.67 -5.77 -3.42
N THR A 319 9.13 -6.97 -3.23
CA THR A 319 8.68 -7.83 -4.33
C THR A 319 7.65 -8.88 -3.91
N GLY A 320 7.01 -9.52 -4.89
CA GLY A 320 6.03 -10.57 -4.67
C GLY A 320 4.63 -10.03 -4.40
N LYS A 321 3.76 -10.86 -3.81
CA LYS A 321 2.39 -10.45 -3.47
C LYS A 321 2.41 -9.51 -2.28
N THR A 322 1.86 -8.33 -2.49
CA THR A 322 1.99 -7.21 -1.57
C THR A 322 0.64 -6.56 -1.32
N TYR A 323 0.51 -6.04 -0.11
CA TYR A 323 -0.49 -5.06 0.30
C TYR A 323 0.25 -3.77 0.65
N PHE A 324 0.03 -2.71 -0.11
CA PHE A 324 0.58 -1.39 0.16
C PHE A 324 -0.55 -0.41 0.42
N PHE A 325 -0.36 0.46 1.39
CA PHE A 325 -1.30 1.52 1.76
C PHE A 325 -0.51 2.81 1.81
N ASN A 326 -1.02 3.88 1.20
CA ASN A 326 -0.44 5.22 1.32
C ASN A 326 -1.09 6.02 2.47
N ASP A 327 -0.62 7.25 2.68
CA ASP A 327 -1.16 8.23 3.64
C ASP A 327 -2.66 8.50 3.50
N ASN A 328 -3.14 8.61 2.26
CA ASN A 328 -4.56 8.81 1.97
C ASN A 328 -5.35 7.53 2.30
N GLY A 329 -4.66 6.40 2.45
CA GLY A 329 -5.14 5.05 2.69
C GLY A 329 -5.92 4.46 1.52
N THR A 330 -5.52 4.86 0.32
CA THR A 330 -5.67 4.06 -0.88
C THR A 330 -4.84 2.79 -0.72
N MET A 331 -5.43 1.65 -1.02
CA MET A 331 -4.75 0.36 -0.98
C MET A 331 -4.38 -0.09 -2.39
N PHE A 332 -3.16 -0.57 -2.54
CA PHE A 332 -2.62 -1.21 -3.72
C PHE A 332 -2.30 -2.66 -3.38
N VAL A 333 -2.84 -3.58 -4.15
CA VAL A 333 -2.63 -5.02 -3.93
C VAL A 333 -2.30 -5.67 -5.25
N GLY A 334 -1.17 -6.35 -5.31
CA GLY A 334 -0.74 -7.00 -6.53
C GLY A 334 0.62 -7.65 -6.37
N ASP A 335 1.14 -8.09 -7.51
CA ASP A 335 2.52 -8.51 -7.60
C ASP A 335 3.41 -7.24 -7.70
N TYR A 336 4.54 -7.22 -6.98
CA TYR A 336 5.49 -6.12 -6.95
C TYR A 336 6.85 -6.58 -7.46
N ILE A 337 7.51 -5.70 -8.20
CA ILE A 337 8.89 -5.85 -8.66
C ILE A 337 9.59 -4.55 -8.31
N LYS A 338 10.64 -4.61 -7.47
CA LYS A 338 11.42 -3.44 -7.07
C LYS A 338 10.58 -2.30 -6.47
N GLY A 339 9.65 -2.65 -5.58
CA GLY A 339 8.77 -1.68 -4.93
C GLY A 339 7.64 -1.12 -5.80
N ARG A 340 7.57 -1.49 -7.07
CA ARG A 340 6.51 -1.04 -7.98
C ARG A 340 5.57 -2.18 -8.33
N MET A 341 4.26 -1.90 -8.34
CA MET A 341 3.26 -2.90 -8.72
C MET A 341 3.42 -3.27 -10.21
N ASN A 342 3.46 -4.56 -10.49
CA ASN A 342 3.73 -5.10 -11.82
C ASN A 342 3.02 -6.45 -12.00
N GLY A 343 2.18 -6.58 -13.02
CA GLY A 343 1.30 -7.75 -13.21
C GLY A 343 -0.12 -7.51 -12.72
N ASN A 344 -0.84 -8.56 -12.31
CA ASN A 344 -2.23 -8.41 -11.89
C ASN A 344 -2.30 -7.74 -10.52
N GLY A 345 -3.21 -6.78 -10.38
CA GLY A 345 -3.43 -6.11 -9.12
C GLY A 345 -4.68 -5.26 -9.13
N TYR A 346 -4.97 -4.64 -7.99
CA TYR A 346 -6.04 -3.69 -7.86
C TYR A 346 -5.65 -2.56 -6.93
N ARG A 347 -6.28 -1.42 -7.20
CA ARG A 347 -6.21 -0.23 -6.38
C ARG A 347 -7.60 0.07 -5.85
N LEU A 348 -7.68 0.42 -4.59
CA LEU A 348 -8.92 0.68 -3.90
C LEU A 348 -8.82 2.02 -3.19
N GLU A 349 -9.67 2.93 -3.59
CA GLU A 349 -9.75 4.28 -3.04
C GLU A 349 -10.58 4.34 -1.76
N THR A 350 -10.36 5.41 -1.01
CA THR A 350 -11.04 5.71 0.25
C THR A 350 -12.56 5.89 0.11
N ASN A 351 -13.01 6.33 -1.07
CA ASN A 351 -14.42 6.51 -1.41
C ASN A 351 -15.11 5.18 -1.77
N GLY A 352 -14.37 4.08 -1.91
CA GLY A 352 -14.90 2.76 -2.29
C GLY A 352 -14.73 2.41 -3.77
N THR A 353 -14.11 3.29 -4.58
CA THR A 353 -13.76 2.97 -5.97
C THR A 353 -12.71 1.85 -6.00
N LEU A 354 -13.00 0.76 -6.71
CA LEU A 354 -12.09 -0.38 -6.89
C LEU A 354 -11.68 -0.51 -8.36
N THR A 355 -10.41 -0.24 -8.64
CA THR A 355 -9.79 -0.35 -9.96
C THR A 355 -9.01 -1.65 -10.04
N VAL A 356 -9.42 -2.57 -10.91
CA VAL A 356 -8.77 -3.87 -11.13
C VAL A 356 -8.09 -3.85 -12.48
N GLY A 357 -6.83 -4.29 -12.57
CA GLY A 357 -6.08 -4.24 -13.82
C GLY A 357 -4.77 -5.02 -13.83
N ILE A 358 -4.09 -4.91 -14.96
CA ILE A 358 -2.68 -5.27 -15.13
C ILE A 358 -1.88 -3.99 -14.97
N TRP A 359 -0.86 -4.05 -14.13
CA TRP A 359 0.01 -2.95 -13.75
C TRP A 359 1.40 -3.13 -14.34
N GLU A 360 2.07 -2.03 -14.63
CA GLU A 360 3.47 -1.99 -15.05
C GLU A 360 4.12 -0.79 -14.39
N ASN A 361 5.19 -1.04 -13.63
CA ASN A 361 5.94 0.00 -12.91
C ASN A 361 5.09 0.94 -12.04
N GLY A 362 4.06 0.40 -11.38
CA GLY A 362 3.17 1.14 -10.49
C GLY A 362 1.97 1.79 -11.18
N GLN A 363 1.90 1.74 -12.51
CA GLN A 363 0.82 2.34 -13.29
C GLN A 363 -0.12 1.28 -13.86
N VAL A 364 -1.41 1.60 -14.07
CA VAL A 364 -2.36 0.70 -14.72
C VAL A 364 -2.02 0.62 -16.21
N LYS A 365 -1.50 -0.52 -16.67
CA LYS A 365 -1.25 -0.79 -18.09
C LYS A 365 -2.51 -1.21 -18.83
N LYS A 366 -3.39 -1.97 -18.17
CA LYS A 366 -4.65 -2.46 -18.75
C LYS A 366 -5.72 -2.57 -17.68
N LEU A 367 -6.82 -1.87 -17.85
CA LEU A 367 -7.98 -2.01 -16.98
C LEU A 367 -8.69 -3.34 -17.24
N THR A 368 -9.08 -4.02 -16.15
CA THR A 368 -10.01 -5.15 -16.18
C THR A 368 -11.41 -4.70 -15.81
N SER A 369 -11.55 -3.89 -14.75
CA SER A 369 -12.81 -3.26 -14.36
C SER A 369 -12.60 -2.13 -13.35
N VAL A 370 -13.49 -1.14 -13.32
CA VAL A 370 -13.66 -0.21 -12.20
C VAL A 370 -15.00 -0.48 -11.54
N THR A 371 -15.04 -0.59 -10.21
CA THR A 371 -16.29 -0.57 -9.44
C THR A 371 -16.44 0.80 -8.81
N THR A 372 -17.54 1.51 -9.08
CA THR A 372 -17.79 2.84 -8.49
C THR A 372 -18.11 2.74 -6.99
N PRO A 373 -18.08 3.85 -6.23
CA PRO A 373 -18.55 3.87 -4.84
C PRO A 373 -20.00 3.39 -4.68
N ALA A 374 -20.83 3.60 -5.73
CA ALA A 374 -22.20 3.12 -5.79
C ALA A 374 -22.32 1.60 -6.07
N GLY A 375 -21.20 0.89 -6.27
CA GLY A 375 -21.13 -0.55 -6.48
C GLY A 375 -21.31 -0.99 -7.92
N GLU A 376 -21.18 -0.08 -8.88
CA GLU A 376 -21.42 -0.38 -10.28
C GLU A 376 -20.14 -0.75 -11.01
N ILE A 377 -20.19 -1.84 -11.78
CA ILE A 377 -19.03 -2.39 -12.46
C ILE A 377 -18.96 -1.83 -13.88
N ILE A 378 -17.83 -1.19 -14.18
CA ILE A 378 -17.43 -0.70 -15.49
C ILE A 378 -16.35 -1.66 -16.03
N PRO A 379 -16.65 -2.49 -17.04
CA PRO A 379 -15.65 -3.42 -17.57
C PRO A 379 -14.60 -2.69 -18.41
N GLY A 380 -13.34 -3.09 -18.31
CA GLY A 380 -12.24 -2.56 -19.13
C GLY A 380 -12.20 -3.11 -20.56
N ASN A 381 -13.09 -4.05 -20.90
CA ASN A 381 -13.18 -4.65 -22.23
C ASN A 381 -14.64 -4.74 -22.71
N PRO A 382 -15.24 -3.65 -23.21
CA PRO A 382 -16.57 -3.64 -23.80
C PRO A 382 -16.69 -4.61 -24.99
N LYS A 383 -17.87 -5.22 -25.18
CA LYS A 383 -18.09 -6.21 -26.25
C LYS A 383 -18.41 -5.57 -27.60
N ASN A 384 -18.91 -4.34 -27.61
CA ASN A 384 -19.29 -3.63 -28.83
C ASN A 384 -19.15 -2.10 -28.66
N PHE A 385 -19.24 -1.37 -29.78
CA PHE A 385 -19.15 0.09 -29.82
C PHE A 385 -20.06 0.77 -28.80
N MET A 386 -21.33 0.35 -28.72
CA MET A 386 -22.32 0.95 -27.83
C MET A 386 -22.00 0.74 -26.36
N GLU A 387 -21.52 -0.45 -25.97
CA GLU A 387 -21.06 -0.72 -24.62
C GLU A 387 -19.83 0.13 -24.28
N GLY A 388 -18.87 0.27 -25.21
CA GLY A 388 -17.70 1.12 -25.03
C GLY A 388 -18.05 2.60 -24.89
N LEU A 389 -18.97 3.10 -25.73
CA LEU A 389 -19.46 4.47 -25.68
C LEU A 389 -20.19 4.76 -24.37
N ASN A 390 -21.09 3.88 -23.95
CA ASN A 390 -21.81 4.02 -22.68
C ASN A 390 -20.86 3.97 -21.47
N ILE A 391 -19.81 3.15 -21.53
CA ILE A 391 -18.78 3.14 -20.51
C ILE A 391 -17.99 4.44 -20.51
N ALA A 392 -17.52 4.94 -21.65
CA ALA A 392 -16.75 6.18 -21.72
C ALA A 392 -17.53 7.37 -21.15
N ILE A 393 -18.82 7.49 -21.51
CA ILE A 393 -19.72 8.53 -20.99
C ILE A 393 -19.98 8.37 -19.49
N LYS A 394 -20.18 7.13 -19.01
CA LYS A 394 -20.31 6.84 -17.57
C LYS A 394 -19.03 7.11 -16.79
N SER A 395 -17.89 7.04 -17.47
CA SER A 395 -16.54 7.24 -16.95
C SER A 395 -16.08 8.69 -17.06
N TYR A 396 -16.96 9.62 -17.45
CA TYR A 396 -16.75 11.06 -17.29
C TYR A 396 -16.29 11.35 -15.83
N PRO A 397 -15.52 12.44 -15.59
CA PRO A 397 -14.49 12.53 -14.57
C PRO A 397 -14.83 11.90 -13.22
N ASP A 398 -16.04 12.04 -12.68
CA ASP A 398 -16.54 11.43 -11.44
C ASP A 398 -15.97 10.05 -11.00
N VAL A 399 -15.79 9.10 -11.93
CA VAL A 399 -15.24 7.76 -11.61
C VAL A 399 -13.71 7.75 -11.59
N PHE A 400 -13.10 8.53 -12.47
CA PHE A 400 -11.66 8.58 -12.73
C PHE A 400 -10.96 9.84 -12.18
N ASP A 401 -11.70 10.77 -11.56
CA ASP A 401 -11.21 11.96 -10.84
C ASP A 401 -10.18 11.57 -9.78
N ASN A 402 -10.28 10.35 -9.29
CA ASN A 402 -9.38 9.80 -8.28
C ASN A 402 -8.16 9.10 -8.89
N ILE A 403 -7.98 9.17 -10.21
CA ILE A 403 -6.79 8.73 -10.95
C ILE A 403 -6.12 9.97 -11.55
N TYR A 404 -5.66 10.90 -10.70
CA TYR A 404 -4.93 12.10 -11.12
C TYR A 404 -3.64 11.75 -11.86
N GLY A 405 -3.34 12.44 -12.95
CA GLY A 405 -2.06 12.38 -13.65
C GLY A 405 -1.97 13.43 -14.76
N SER A 406 -0.87 14.16 -14.83
CA SER A 406 -0.59 15.12 -15.89
C SER A 406 0.11 14.41 -17.06
N LEU A 407 -0.33 14.70 -18.28
CA LEU A 407 0.36 14.31 -19.51
C LEU A 407 1.24 15.47 -19.98
N VAL A 408 2.55 15.23 -19.99
CA VAL A 408 3.48 16.02 -20.80
C VAL A 408 3.42 15.41 -22.21
N ASP A 409 2.65 16.04 -23.09
CA ASP A 409 2.70 15.77 -24.52
C ASP A 409 3.63 16.80 -25.17
N ASP A 410 4.85 16.39 -25.50
CA ASP A 410 5.48 16.85 -26.73
C ASP A 410 6.65 15.91 -27.09
N GLU A 411 6.56 15.28 -28.26
CA GLU A 411 7.66 14.50 -28.86
C GLU A 411 8.90 15.38 -29.16
N ASP A 412 8.81 16.71 -29.03
CA ASP A 412 9.87 17.68 -29.35
C ASP A 412 10.57 18.31 -28.12
N VAL A 413 10.18 18.02 -26.87
CA VAL A 413 10.74 18.67 -25.66
C VAL A 413 11.74 17.78 -24.88
N ILE A 414 12.30 16.73 -25.51
CA ILE A 414 13.19 15.78 -24.83
C ILE A 414 14.61 16.35 -24.52
N SER A 415 15.01 17.49 -25.06
CA SER A 415 16.42 17.92 -24.92
C SER A 415 16.76 18.90 -23.80
N GLU A 416 15.81 19.70 -23.28
CA GLU A 416 16.17 20.74 -22.31
C GLU A 416 15.01 21.04 -21.37
N MET A 417 14.92 20.33 -20.23
CA MET A 417 14.36 20.90 -19.01
C MET A 417 14.65 20.03 -17.78
N GLU A 418 15.18 20.70 -16.76
CA GLU A 418 15.71 20.16 -15.50
C GLU A 418 14.60 19.62 -14.59
N GLU A 419 14.95 18.52 -13.90
CA GLU A 419 14.40 17.97 -12.65
C GLU A 419 12.97 18.39 -12.26
N ILE A 420 11.98 17.59 -12.67
CA ILE A 420 10.72 17.43 -11.93
C ILE A 420 10.85 16.16 -11.10
N ASP A 421 10.53 16.25 -9.80
CA ASP A 421 10.53 15.12 -8.85
C ASP A 421 9.69 13.95 -9.38
N GLU A 422 10.29 12.77 -9.50
CA GLU A 422 9.71 11.56 -10.10
C GLU A 422 8.51 10.95 -9.34
N ASP A 423 8.11 11.52 -8.19
CA ASP A 423 7.18 10.88 -7.25
C ASP A 423 5.68 11.19 -7.51
N ASP A 424 5.31 12.22 -8.28
CA ASP A 424 3.90 12.69 -8.38
C ASP A 424 3.27 12.70 -9.80
N ALA A 425 3.97 12.25 -10.85
CA ALA A 425 3.45 12.30 -12.22
C ALA A 425 2.91 10.94 -12.73
N LEU A 426 1.58 10.80 -12.81
CA LEU A 426 0.92 9.73 -13.56
C LEU A 426 0.88 10.09 -15.07
N THR A 427 1.86 9.61 -15.83
CA THR A 427 1.90 9.74 -17.29
C THR A 427 0.99 8.68 -17.95
N PHE A 428 -0.21 9.06 -18.39
CA PHE A 428 -1.14 8.14 -19.06
C PHE A 428 -0.76 7.87 -20.51
N THR A 429 0.19 6.97 -20.72
CA THR A 429 0.55 6.52 -22.08
C THR A 429 -0.30 5.34 -22.59
N TYR A 430 -1.42 5.00 -21.94
CA TYR A 430 -2.19 3.78 -22.23
C TYR A 430 -3.71 3.95 -22.12
N SER A 431 -4.46 3.13 -22.87
CA SER A 431 -5.92 3.08 -22.82
C SER A 431 -6.47 2.44 -21.56
N LEU A 432 -7.21 3.23 -20.77
CA LEU A 432 -7.97 2.73 -19.63
C LEU A 432 -9.26 2.01 -20.07
N VAL A 433 -9.98 2.52 -21.08
CA VAL A 433 -11.10 1.82 -21.73
C VAL A 433 -10.94 1.94 -23.24
N ASN A 434 -11.16 0.84 -23.97
CA ASN A 434 -11.07 0.80 -25.42
C ASN A 434 -12.48 0.75 -26.04
N ILE A 435 -12.87 1.72 -26.89
CA ILE A 435 -14.10 1.58 -27.69
C ILE A 435 -13.86 0.53 -28.78
N PRO A 436 -14.64 -0.57 -28.85
CA PRO A 436 -14.38 -1.63 -29.82
C PRO A 436 -14.35 -1.12 -31.26
N GLY A 437 -13.29 -1.48 -31.98
CA GLY A 437 -13.03 -1.03 -33.35
C GLY A 437 -12.16 0.22 -33.48
N SER A 438 -11.77 0.84 -32.37
CA SER A 438 -10.74 1.86 -32.35
C SER A 438 -9.32 1.26 -32.46
N ILE A 439 -8.34 2.08 -32.85
CA ILE A 439 -6.95 1.74 -33.11
C ILE A 439 -6.03 2.68 -32.32
N GLY A 440 -4.83 2.18 -32.00
CA GLY A 440 -3.87 2.95 -31.23
C GLY A 440 -4.26 3.07 -29.76
N LYS A 441 -3.73 4.09 -29.10
CA LYS A 441 -4.04 4.41 -27.69
C LYS A 441 -5.28 5.29 -27.69
N ASN A 442 -6.41 4.73 -27.26
CA ASN A 442 -7.54 5.56 -26.80
C ASN A 442 -7.18 6.10 -25.42
N LEU A 443 -7.33 7.38 -25.18
CA LEU A 443 -6.94 7.98 -23.91
C LEU A 443 -8.18 8.42 -23.16
N ILE A 444 -8.11 8.36 -21.83
CA ILE A 444 -9.08 8.96 -20.94
C ILE A 444 -8.26 9.89 -20.06
N ALA A 445 -8.59 11.17 -20.10
CA ALA A 445 -7.85 12.30 -19.52
C ALA A 445 -6.59 12.70 -20.32
N GLU A 446 -6.73 13.83 -21.00
CA GLU A 446 -5.64 14.70 -21.45
C GLU A 446 -5.96 16.03 -20.78
N ASP A 447 -5.23 16.39 -19.73
CA ASP A 447 -5.41 17.65 -19.01
C ASP A 447 -4.76 18.78 -19.83
N TYR A 448 -5.50 19.25 -20.82
CA TYR A 448 -5.21 20.51 -21.49
C TYR A 448 -6.01 21.59 -20.77
N ASP A 449 -5.33 22.41 -19.96
CA ASP A 449 -5.91 23.57 -19.26
C ASP A 449 -7.20 23.24 -18.47
N GLU A 450 -7.14 22.27 -17.55
CA GLU A 450 -8.24 21.87 -16.63
C GLU A 450 -9.40 21.08 -17.27
N ASN A 451 -9.24 20.57 -18.50
CA ASN A 451 -10.31 19.83 -19.21
C ASN A 451 -10.01 18.33 -19.30
N THR A 452 -10.99 17.46 -19.03
CA THR A 452 -10.85 16.00 -19.15
C THR A 452 -11.64 15.46 -20.33
N PHE A 453 -10.94 14.84 -21.30
CA PHE A 453 -11.57 14.22 -22.47
C PHE A 453 -11.30 12.72 -22.58
N TYR A 454 -12.25 12.01 -23.20
CA TYR A 454 -12.00 10.70 -23.81
C TYR A 454 -11.68 10.89 -25.30
N TYR A 455 -10.57 10.31 -25.75
CA TYR A 455 -10.14 10.32 -27.15
C TYR A 455 -10.06 8.89 -27.70
N ALA A 456 -10.72 8.62 -28.84
CA ALA A 456 -10.54 7.37 -29.58
C ALA A 456 -10.34 7.58 -31.07
N LYS A 457 -9.24 7.03 -31.58
CA LYS A 457 -8.93 6.99 -33.02
C LYS A 457 -9.48 5.70 -33.63
N PHE A 458 -10.19 5.75 -34.74
CA PHE A 458 -10.78 4.57 -35.39
C PHE A 458 -10.11 4.18 -36.70
N LEU A 459 -9.45 5.14 -37.35
CA LEU A 459 -8.76 4.92 -38.60
C LEU A 459 -7.69 5.99 -38.82
N GLN A 460 -6.54 5.57 -39.32
CA GLN A 460 -5.53 6.44 -39.90
C GLN A 460 -5.13 5.85 -41.25
N THR A 461 -5.30 6.60 -42.33
CA THR A 461 -5.13 6.09 -43.69
C THR A 461 -4.87 7.23 -44.68
N SER A 462 -4.03 7.00 -45.68
CA SER A 462 -3.88 7.93 -46.82
C SER A 462 -5.07 7.88 -47.81
N ASP A 463 -5.92 6.85 -47.70
CA ASP A 463 -7.10 6.65 -48.55
C ASP A 463 -8.32 7.46 -48.05
N ALA A 464 -8.63 8.55 -48.75
CA ALA A 464 -9.75 9.42 -48.47
C ALA A 464 -11.12 8.73 -48.53
N ALA A 465 -11.30 7.73 -49.41
CA ALA A 465 -12.58 7.02 -49.54
C ALA A 465 -12.84 6.14 -48.32
N LYS A 466 -11.81 5.46 -47.81
CA LYS A 466 -11.89 4.69 -46.56
C LYS A 466 -12.16 5.59 -45.35
N ALA A 467 -11.53 6.76 -45.28
CA ALA A 467 -11.79 7.74 -44.22
C ALA A 467 -13.27 8.21 -44.23
N LYS A 468 -13.80 8.58 -45.41
CA LYS A 468 -15.23 8.95 -45.56
C LYS A 468 -16.16 7.82 -45.16
N ALA A 469 -15.88 6.59 -45.60
CA ALA A 469 -16.70 5.43 -45.27
C ALA A 469 -16.73 5.19 -43.75
N LYS A 470 -15.56 5.24 -43.08
CA LYS A 470 -15.48 5.05 -41.63
C LYS A 470 -16.18 6.18 -40.85
N TYR A 471 -16.06 7.42 -41.30
CA TYR A 471 -16.79 8.55 -40.72
C TYR A 471 -18.31 8.33 -40.79
N ASN A 472 -18.85 7.96 -41.96
CA ASN A 472 -20.29 7.72 -42.12
C ASN A 472 -20.79 6.52 -41.30
N GLU A 473 -19.99 5.46 -41.20
CA GLU A 473 -20.27 4.30 -40.34
C GLU A 473 -20.45 4.73 -38.87
N LEU A 474 -19.48 5.47 -38.33
CA LEU A 474 -19.52 5.97 -36.94
C LEU A 474 -20.64 7.00 -36.74
N ALA A 475 -20.90 7.87 -37.72
CA ALA A 475 -22.00 8.83 -37.66
C ALA A 475 -23.36 8.12 -37.52
N THR A 476 -23.55 7.00 -38.25
CA THR A 476 -24.75 6.16 -38.15
C THR A 476 -24.85 5.49 -36.78
N GLN A 477 -23.74 4.97 -36.26
CA GLN A 477 -23.69 4.35 -34.93
C GLN A 477 -24.05 5.37 -33.84
N LEU A 478 -23.45 6.56 -33.86
CA LEU A 478 -23.74 7.66 -32.93
C LEU A 478 -25.18 8.15 -33.03
N GLN A 479 -25.74 8.27 -34.23
CA GLN A 479 -27.14 8.70 -34.40
C GLN A 479 -28.14 7.66 -33.85
N SER A 480 -27.78 6.38 -33.89
CA SER A 480 -28.57 5.28 -33.31
C SER A 480 -28.27 5.02 -31.82
N ALA A 481 -27.30 5.74 -31.24
CA ALA A 481 -26.81 5.48 -29.90
C ALA A 481 -27.88 5.73 -28.85
N VAL A 482 -27.98 4.77 -27.92
CA VAL A 482 -28.81 4.89 -26.72
C VAL A 482 -27.91 4.79 -25.50
N ILE A 483 -27.95 5.84 -24.70
CA ILE A 483 -27.17 5.98 -23.48
C ILE A 483 -28.06 5.59 -22.31
N SER A 484 -27.54 4.69 -21.47
CA SER A 484 -28.16 4.31 -20.20
C SER A 484 -27.05 4.04 -19.21
N ASN A 485 -27.01 4.83 -18.14
CA ASN A 485 -26.11 4.60 -17.02
C ASN A 485 -26.84 4.96 -15.71
N SER A 486 -26.11 5.07 -14.62
CA SER A 486 -26.69 5.37 -13.31
C SER A 486 -27.06 6.83 -13.08
N PHE A 487 -26.40 7.74 -13.79
CA PHE A 487 -26.78 9.15 -13.87
C PHE A 487 -28.03 9.33 -14.74
N PHE A 488 -28.18 8.48 -15.75
CA PHE A 488 -29.29 8.46 -16.69
C PHE A 488 -30.03 7.12 -16.62
N PRO A 489 -30.87 6.90 -15.58
CA PRO A 489 -31.62 5.66 -15.45
C PRO A 489 -32.64 5.45 -16.60
N GLY A 490 -32.86 6.47 -17.44
CA GLY A 490 -33.61 6.40 -18.69
C GLY A 490 -32.74 6.19 -19.93
N LYS A 491 -33.35 5.70 -21.02
CA LYS A 491 -32.70 5.60 -22.33
C LYS A 491 -32.62 6.98 -22.98
N ILE A 492 -31.47 7.63 -22.88
CA ILE A 492 -31.21 8.94 -23.51
C ILE A 492 -30.69 8.72 -24.93
N LYS A 493 -31.16 9.51 -25.88
CA LYS A 493 -30.66 9.49 -27.26
C LYS A 493 -29.61 10.59 -27.44
N LEU A 494 -28.73 10.41 -28.40
CA LEU A 494 -27.92 11.52 -28.90
C LEU A 494 -28.73 12.33 -29.92
N THR A 495 -28.66 13.65 -29.80
CA THR A 495 -29.15 14.59 -30.80
C THR A 495 -27.97 15.37 -31.36
N GLY A 496 -27.95 15.61 -32.67
CA GLY A 496 -26.77 16.20 -33.29
C GLY A 496 -26.95 16.40 -34.78
N LYS A 497 -26.20 17.35 -35.34
CA LYS A 497 -26.19 17.62 -36.78
C LYS A 497 -25.01 16.87 -37.40
N ILE A 498 -25.31 15.85 -38.20
CA ILE A 498 -24.30 15.17 -39.01
C ILE A 498 -23.89 16.12 -40.13
N ILE A 499 -22.61 16.46 -40.17
CA ILE A 499 -21.98 17.20 -41.26
C ILE A 499 -21.34 16.17 -42.20
N PRO A 500 -21.72 16.14 -43.50
CA PRO A 500 -21.12 15.22 -44.46
C PRO A 500 -19.59 15.41 -44.54
N PRO A 501 -18.79 14.33 -44.61
CA PRO A 501 -17.34 14.42 -44.56
C PRO A 501 -16.76 15.12 -45.80
N ASP A 502 -16.09 16.26 -45.57
CA ASP A 502 -15.47 17.09 -46.58
C ASP A 502 -13.94 17.08 -46.44
N ILE A 503 -13.28 16.40 -47.38
CA ILE A 503 -11.82 16.22 -47.42
C ILE A 503 -11.06 17.43 -47.98
N SER A 504 -11.77 18.44 -48.49
CA SER A 504 -11.16 19.70 -48.95
C SER A 504 -10.79 20.63 -47.80
N LYS A 505 -11.33 20.36 -46.61
CA LYS A 505 -11.07 21.10 -45.38
C LYS A 505 -10.04 20.37 -44.52
N ASP A 506 -9.36 21.13 -43.65
CA ASP A 506 -8.43 20.57 -42.67
C ASP A 506 -9.13 19.65 -41.66
N LYS A 507 -10.39 19.96 -41.34
CA LYS A 507 -11.27 19.09 -40.55
C LYS A 507 -12.74 19.19 -40.96
N THR A 508 -13.46 18.08 -40.81
CA THR A 508 -14.92 17.99 -40.73
C THR A 508 -15.30 17.41 -39.38
N GLU A 509 -16.26 18.04 -38.71
CA GLU A 509 -16.65 17.66 -37.35
C GLU A 509 -18.19 17.64 -37.26
N SER A 510 -18.74 16.58 -36.68
CA SER A 510 -20.16 16.49 -36.33
C SER A 510 -20.28 16.49 -34.81
N GLU A 511 -21.17 17.33 -34.29
CA GLU A 511 -21.42 17.44 -32.86
C GLU A 511 -22.69 16.70 -32.48
N PHE A 512 -22.62 15.96 -31.36
CA PHE A 512 -23.74 15.29 -30.72
C PHE A 512 -23.79 15.69 -29.25
N VAL A 513 -25.00 15.89 -28.75
CA VAL A 513 -25.33 16.20 -27.36
C VAL A 513 -26.37 15.22 -26.84
N LEU A 514 -26.53 15.16 -25.52
CA LEU A 514 -27.59 14.39 -24.89
C LEU A 514 -28.95 15.02 -25.19
N SER A 515 -29.95 14.21 -25.55
CA SER A 515 -31.32 14.70 -25.83
C SER A 515 -32.01 15.31 -24.62
N GLU A 516 -31.59 14.91 -23.42
CA GLU A 516 -32.02 15.46 -22.14
C GLU A 516 -30.81 16.07 -21.45
N LYS A 517 -30.91 17.35 -21.07
CA LYS A 517 -29.86 18.06 -20.34
C LYS A 517 -29.99 17.76 -18.85
N SER A 518 -28.96 17.16 -18.26
CA SER A 518 -28.75 17.18 -16.81
C SER A 518 -27.88 18.38 -16.48
N LYS A 519 -28.11 19.03 -15.33
CA LYS A 519 -27.30 20.16 -14.84
C LYS A 519 -25.81 19.81 -14.76
N ASP A 520 -25.50 18.55 -14.46
CA ASP A 520 -24.13 18.04 -14.31
C ASP A 520 -23.47 17.66 -15.65
N PHE A 521 -24.21 17.74 -16.77
CA PHE A 521 -23.73 17.37 -18.11
C PHE A 521 -24.17 18.38 -19.18
N GLU A 522 -24.48 19.63 -18.80
CA GLU A 522 -24.99 20.63 -19.75
C GLU A 522 -23.98 20.94 -20.86
N ASP A 523 -22.69 20.83 -20.55
CA ASP A 523 -21.58 21.13 -21.43
C ASP A 523 -20.89 19.90 -22.04
N PHE A 524 -21.38 18.69 -21.70
CA PHE A 524 -20.86 17.44 -22.25
C PHE A 524 -21.22 17.29 -23.73
N LYS A 525 -20.19 17.12 -24.57
CA LYS A 525 -20.33 16.99 -26.03
C LYS A 525 -19.58 15.78 -26.56
N ILE A 526 -20.07 15.24 -27.67
CA ILE A 526 -19.42 14.17 -28.43
C ILE A 526 -19.15 14.69 -29.84
N TYR A 527 -17.88 14.66 -30.22
CA TYR A 527 -17.42 15.10 -31.53
C TYR A 527 -16.96 13.91 -32.36
N LEU A 528 -17.57 13.71 -33.52
CA LEU A 528 -17.04 12.84 -34.56
C LEU A 528 -16.24 13.67 -35.55
N ARG A 529 -14.94 13.44 -35.61
CA ARG A 529 -14.01 14.24 -36.40
C ARG A 529 -13.34 13.42 -37.50
N LEU A 530 -13.27 13.98 -38.69
CA LEU A 530 -12.38 13.60 -39.78
C LEU A 530 -11.42 14.76 -40.00
N ARG A 531 -10.12 14.55 -39.82
CA ARG A 531 -9.10 15.58 -40.02
C ARG A 531 -7.95 15.09 -40.89
N LYS A 532 -7.25 16.04 -41.50
CA LYS A 532 -6.00 15.78 -42.22
C LYS A 532 -4.83 15.85 -41.23
N SER A 533 -3.92 14.89 -41.30
CA SER A 533 -2.72 14.81 -40.45
C SER A 533 -1.52 14.48 -41.33
N SER A 534 -0.71 15.49 -41.65
CA SER A 534 0.41 15.37 -42.60
C SER A 534 -0.06 14.79 -43.96
N ASN A 535 0.17 13.49 -44.20
CA ASN A 535 -0.20 12.77 -45.42
C ASN A 535 -1.40 11.81 -45.28
N ASP A 536 -1.96 11.69 -44.08
CA ASP A 536 -3.06 10.79 -43.77
C ASP A 536 -4.35 11.54 -43.41
N TYR A 537 -5.46 10.81 -43.46
CA TYR A 537 -6.74 11.15 -42.87
C TYR A 537 -6.93 10.36 -41.58
N VAL A 538 -7.36 11.05 -40.52
CA VAL A 538 -7.66 10.46 -39.22
C VAL A 538 -9.15 10.59 -38.94
N VAL A 539 -9.79 9.50 -38.55
CA VAL A 539 -11.18 9.47 -38.08
C VAL A 539 -11.19 9.14 -36.59
N GLU A 540 -11.76 10.02 -35.79
CA GLU A 540 -11.69 9.98 -34.33
C GLU A 540 -12.98 10.46 -33.66
N ILE A 541 -13.18 10.03 -32.41
CA ILE A 541 -14.26 10.51 -31.53
C ILE A 541 -13.61 11.14 -30.31
N LEU A 542 -14.09 12.34 -29.95
CA LEU A 542 -13.75 13.04 -28.71
C LEU A 542 -15.02 13.16 -27.87
N LEU A 543 -14.91 12.96 -26.55
CA LEU A 543 -16.01 13.14 -25.60
C LEU A 543 -15.55 13.98 -24.42
N GLY A 544 -16.26 15.06 -24.12
CA GLY A 544 -16.05 15.89 -22.93
C GLY A 544 -16.54 17.33 -23.08
N GLU A 545 -16.09 18.19 -22.17
CA GLU A 545 -16.43 19.62 -22.11
C GLU A 545 -15.53 20.45 -23.02
N LYS A 546 -16.10 21.00 -24.10
CA LYS A 546 -15.35 21.90 -24.99
C LYS A 546 -15.41 23.34 -24.47
N THR A 547 -14.31 23.86 -23.93
CA THR A 547 -14.08 25.29 -23.66
C THR A 547 -13.70 26.03 -24.96
N GLU A 548 -13.82 27.37 -24.98
CA GLU A 548 -13.72 28.19 -26.21
C GLU A 548 -12.35 28.08 -26.93
N ASP A 549 -11.33 27.56 -26.26
CA ASP A 549 -9.93 27.54 -26.73
C ASP A 549 -9.51 26.24 -27.47
N PHE A 550 -10.43 25.33 -27.83
CA PHE A 550 -10.15 23.99 -28.40
C PHE A 550 -10.49 23.76 -29.91
#